data_AF-A0A840J1P5-F1
#
_entry.id   AF-A0A840J1P5-F1
#
_cell.length_a   1.000
_cell.length_b   1.000
_cell.length_c   1.000
_cell.angle_alpha   90.00
_cell.angle_beta   90.00
_cell.angle_gamma   90.00
#
_symmetry.space_group_name_H-M   'P 1'
#
loop_
_entity.id
_entity.type
_entity.pdbx_description
1 polymer ?
#
loop_
_entity_poly.entity_id
_entity_poly.type
_entity_poly.pdbx_seq_one_letter_code
_entity_poly.pdbx_strand_id
1 'polypeptide(L)'
;MNGRSELHRLLGAVWGHLEEHRLPEPWSLTCELYRAEVQVQIGPGAPVARLADLLAWAYSLQEATVRWRRLDIRSLHTTVHGRTRAGVWFRVFGGLDFTDTRGLVPLAPGDTEVATVEELHVFHDLLAEHEVQL
;
A
#
# COMPACT_ATOMS: atom_id res chain seq x y z
N MET A 1 -18.64 -0.33 21.70
CA MET A 1 -18.03 -1.20 20.67
C MET A 1 -17.56 -2.48 21.34
N ASN A 2 -18.00 -3.65 20.90
CA ASN A 2 -17.54 -4.91 21.46
C ASN A 2 -16.25 -5.33 20.73
N GLY A 3 -15.09 -5.10 21.35
CA GLY A 3 -13.79 -5.34 20.73
C GLY A 3 -13.60 -6.78 20.25
N ARG A 4 -14.25 -7.76 20.90
CA ARG A 4 -14.19 -9.18 20.49
C ARG A 4 -14.95 -9.43 19.20
N SER A 5 -16.14 -8.86 19.02
CA SER A 5 -16.87 -9.03 17.75
C SER A 5 -16.16 -8.33 16.59
N GLU A 6 -15.59 -7.15 16.87
CA GLU A 6 -14.85 -6.38 15.87
C GLU A 6 -13.58 -7.10 15.42
N LEU A 7 -12.81 -7.66 16.35
CA LEU A 7 -11.63 -8.45 16.02
C LEU A 7 -11.98 -9.65 15.11
N HIS A 8 -13.04 -10.40 15.41
CA HIS A 8 -13.46 -11.51 14.54
C HIS A 8 -13.90 -11.03 13.16
N ARG A 9 -14.59 -9.88 13.07
CA ARG A 9 -14.97 -9.26 11.79
C ARG A 9 -13.75 -8.93 10.95
N LEU A 10 -12.75 -8.28 11.54
CA LEU A 10 -11.51 -7.92 10.85
C LEU A 10 -10.72 -9.15 10.42
N LEU A 11 -10.52 -10.13 11.30
CA LEU A 11 -9.83 -11.38 10.97
C LEU A 11 -10.55 -12.17 9.87
N GLY A 12 -11.87 -12.24 9.91
CA GLY A 12 -12.66 -12.89 8.86
C GLY A 12 -12.48 -12.19 7.50
N ALA A 13 -12.40 -10.86 7.48
CA ALA A 13 -12.11 -10.13 6.25
C ALA A 13 -10.67 -10.32 5.75
N VAL A 14 -9.69 -10.44 6.66
CA VAL A 14 -8.31 -10.77 6.29
C VAL A 14 -8.25 -12.10 5.58
N TRP A 15 -8.80 -13.16 6.19
CA TRP A 15 -8.74 -14.50 5.60
C TRP A 15 -9.55 -14.60 4.33
N GLY A 16 -10.77 -14.06 4.31
CA GLY A 16 -11.57 -14.03 3.08
C GLY A 16 -10.87 -13.31 1.93
N HIS A 17 -10.20 -12.19 2.21
CA HIS A 17 -9.48 -11.43 1.18
C HIS A 17 -8.25 -12.17 0.64
N LEU A 18 -7.48 -12.81 1.54
CA LEU A 18 -6.30 -13.60 1.15
C LEU A 18 -6.68 -14.92 0.45
N GLU A 19 -7.86 -15.48 0.71
CA GLU A 19 -8.40 -16.64 -0.02
C GLU A 19 -8.93 -16.25 -1.41
N GLU A 20 -9.56 -15.08 -1.54
CA GLU A 20 -10.12 -14.57 -2.81
C GLU A 20 -9.02 -14.12 -3.78
N HIS A 21 -7.90 -13.60 -3.27
CA HIS A 21 -6.83 -13.01 -4.07
C HIS A 21 -5.46 -13.65 -3.79
N ARG A 22 -4.72 -13.97 -4.85
CA ARG A 22 -3.30 -14.36 -4.73
C ARG A 22 -2.44 -13.11 -4.54
N LEU A 23 -2.34 -12.66 -3.31
CA LEU A 23 -1.61 -11.45 -2.93
C LEU A 23 -0.18 -11.77 -2.47
N PRO A 24 0.76 -10.81 -2.64
CA PRO A 24 2.06 -10.89 -2.00
C PRO A 24 1.94 -11.04 -0.49
N GLU A 25 2.82 -11.84 0.10
CA GLU A 25 2.83 -12.08 1.54
C GLU A 25 3.13 -10.77 2.30
N PRO A 26 2.26 -10.35 3.24
CA PRO A 26 2.50 -9.14 3.99
C PRO A 26 3.64 -9.35 5.01
N TRP A 27 4.47 -8.33 5.19
CA TRP A 27 5.49 -8.32 6.23
C TRP A 27 4.88 -8.26 7.63
N SER A 28 3.82 -7.47 7.76
CA SER A 28 3.03 -7.40 8.98
C SER A 28 1.58 -7.10 8.66
N LEU A 29 0.70 -7.58 9.54
CA LEU A 29 -0.72 -7.31 9.49
C LEU A 29 -1.20 -6.94 10.89
N THR A 30 -1.93 -5.84 11.01
CA THR A 30 -2.47 -5.35 12.29
C THR A 30 -3.96 -5.05 12.15
N CYS A 31 -4.77 -5.64 13.02
CA CYS A 31 -6.20 -5.31 13.14
C CYS A 31 -6.37 -4.11 14.09
N GLU A 32 -6.67 -2.94 13.55
CA GLU A 32 -6.84 -1.70 14.30
C GLU A 32 -8.31 -1.53 14.75
N LEU A 33 -8.63 -2.04 15.94
CA LEU A 33 -10.00 -2.09 16.44
C LEU A 33 -10.66 -0.71 16.55
N TYR A 34 -9.89 0.34 16.89
CA TYR A 34 -10.43 1.69 17.04
C TYR A 34 -10.84 2.32 15.70
N ARG A 35 -10.14 1.98 14.63
CA ARG A 35 -10.41 2.48 13.27
C ARG A 35 -11.27 1.52 12.46
N ALA A 36 -11.55 0.32 12.99
CA ALA A 36 -12.27 -0.73 12.30
C ALA A 36 -11.60 -1.06 10.93
N GLU A 37 -10.27 -1.08 10.92
CA GLU A 37 -9.41 -1.16 9.74
C GLU A 37 -8.32 -2.23 9.91
N VAL A 38 -7.93 -2.87 8.81
CA VAL A 38 -6.75 -3.73 8.74
C VAL A 38 -5.59 -2.93 8.15
N GLN A 39 -4.46 -2.93 8.85
CA GLN A 39 -3.21 -2.36 8.35
C GLN A 39 -2.33 -3.48 7.81
N VAL A 40 -1.80 -3.28 6.61
CA VAL A 40 -0.92 -4.23 5.93
C VAL A 40 0.38 -3.53 5.57
N GLN A 41 1.50 -4.05 6.05
CA GLN A 41 2.81 -3.56 5.66
C GLN A 41 3.40 -4.51 4.62
N ILE A 42 3.81 -3.97 3.47
CA ILE A 42 4.60 -4.72 2.50
C ILE A 42 6.08 -4.77 2.92
N GLY A 43 6.72 -5.90 2.61
CA GLY A 43 8.10 -6.18 3.02
C GLY A 43 9.14 -5.25 2.39
N PRO A 44 10.38 -5.32 2.91
CA PRO A 44 11.52 -4.72 2.24
C PRO A 44 11.80 -5.46 0.92
N GLY A 45 12.45 -4.79 -0.02
CA GLY A 45 12.74 -5.34 -1.34
C GLY A 45 13.23 -4.25 -2.30
N ALA A 46 13.55 -4.66 -3.53
CA ALA A 46 13.89 -3.72 -4.60
C ALA A 46 12.72 -2.76 -4.88
N PRO A 47 12.97 -1.49 -5.24
CA PRO A 47 11.92 -0.48 -5.43
C PRO A 47 10.79 -0.91 -6.35
N VAL A 48 11.11 -1.49 -7.52
CA VAL A 48 10.13 -1.98 -8.49
C VAL A 48 9.26 -3.09 -7.89
N ALA A 49 9.87 -4.09 -7.24
CA ALA A 49 9.13 -5.19 -6.61
C ALA A 49 8.16 -4.68 -5.53
N ARG A 50 8.56 -3.67 -4.75
CA ARG A 50 7.68 -3.09 -3.71
C ARG A 50 6.50 -2.33 -4.29
N LEU A 51 6.70 -1.61 -5.39
CA LEU A 51 5.61 -0.96 -6.11
C LEU A 51 4.67 -1.99 -6.74
N ALA A 52 5.19 -3.08 -7.29
CA ALA A 52 4.39 -4.20 -7.79
C ALA A 52 3.52 -4.82 -6.68
N ASP A 53 4.09 -5.01 -5.48
CA ASP A 53 3.33 -5.52 -4.34
C ASP A 53 2.20 -4.58 -3.93
N LEU A 54 2.47 -3.27 -3.85
CA LEU A 54 1.43 -2.26 -3.57
C LEU A 54 0.33 -2.26 -4.63
N LEU A 55 0.70 -2.40 -5.90
CA LEU A 55 -0.26 -2.46 -7.01
C LEU A 55 -1.15 -3.69 -6.93
N ALA A 56 -0.57 -4.87 -6.63
CA ALA A 56 -1.34 -6.10 -6.45
C ALA A 56 -2.41 -5.92 -5.36
N TRP A 57 -2.04 -5.29 -4.23
CA TRP A 57 -2.99 -4.95 -3.19
C TRP A 57 -4.00 -3.89 -3.64
N ALA A 58 -3.59 -2.82 -4.31
CA ALA A 58 -4.48 -1.77 -4.80
C ALA A 58 -5.56 -2.30 -5.74
N TYR A 59 -5.19 -3.14 -6.70
CA TYR A 59 -6.16 -3.74 -7.63
C TYR A 59 -7.09 -4.77 -6.99
N SER A 60 -6.74 -5.32 -5.82
CA SER A 60 -7.64 -6.21 -5.08
C SER A 60 -8.73 -5.47 -4.28
N LEU A 61 -8.55 -4.17 -4.02
CA LEU A 61 -9.43 -3.39 -3.16
C LEU A 61 -10.43 -2.58 -3.97
N GLN A 62 -11.65 -2.47 -3.45
CA GLN A 62 -12.69 -1.59 -3.97
C GLN A 62 -12.43 -0.15 -3.51
N GLU A 63 -12.71 0.82 -4.38
CA GLU A 63 -12.55 2.25 -4.10
C GLU A 63 -11.12 2.59 -3.63
N ALA A 64 -10.11 1.91 -4.19
CA ALA A 64 -8.72 2.09 -3.82
C ALA A 64 -8.24 3.52 -4.14
N THR A 65 -7.63 4.16 -3.16
CA THR A 65 -6.98 5.47 -3.27
C THR A 65 -5.51 5.34 -2.89
N VAL A 66 -4.65 6.12 -3.54
CA VAL A 66 -3.21 6.14 -3.26
C VAL A 66 -2.85 7.48 -2.62
N ARG A 67 -1.89 7.44 -1.71
CA ARG A 67 -1.32 8.63 -1.10
C ARG A 67 0.17 8.48 -0.98
N TRP A 68 0.89 9.47 -1.49
CA TRP A 68 2.33 9.61 -1.31
C TRP A 68 2.61 10.60 -0.20
N ARG A 69 3.59 10.28 0.64
CA ARG A 69 4.07 11.19 1.68
C ARG A 69 5.57 11.10 1.74
N ARG A 70 6.23 12.23 1.52
CA ARG A 70 7.66 12.34 1.78
C ARG A 70 7.84 12.65 3.26
N LEU A 71 8.22 11.67 4.08
CA LEU A 71 8.34 11.87 5.54
C LEU A 71 9.49 12.81 5.89
N ASP A 72 10.61 12.64 5.20
CA ASP A 72 11.86 13.37 5.43
C ASP A 72 12.66 13.44 4.12
N ILE A 73 13.96 13.72 4.20
CA ILE A 73 14.81 13.80 3.01
C ILE A 73 15.01 12.45 2.30
N ARG A 74 14.81 11.32 3.00
CA ARG A 74 15.18 9.97 2.56
C ARG A 74 14.00 9.05 2.29
N SER A 75 12.79 9.31 2.76
CA SER A 75 11.71 8.33 2.67
C SER A 75 10.48 8.84 1.93
N LEU A 76 10.09 8.11 0.88
CA LEU A 76 8.75 8.18 0.29
C LEU A 76 7.89 7.06 0.88
N HIS A 77 6.86 7.41 1.63
CA HIS A 77 5.83 6.46 2.06
C HIS A 77 4.66 6.48 1.08
N THR A 78 4.32 5.30 0.57
CA THR A 78 3.14 5.08 -0.27
C THR A 78 2.11 4.32 0.54
N THR A 79 0.89 4.85 0.60
CA THR A 79 -0.27 4.22 1.24
C THR A 79 -1.34 4.00 0.20
N VAL A 80 -1.86 2.78 0.14
CA VAL A 80 -3.09 2.41 -0.56
C VAL A 80 -4.17 2.24 0.50
N HIS A 81 -5.34 2.84 0.27
CA HIS A 81 -6.49 2.71 1.15
C HIS A 81 -7.73 2.34 0.34
N GLY A 82 -8.41 1.27 0.71
CA GLY A 82 -9.57 0.74 -0.01
C GLY A 82 -10.34 -0.28 0.83
N ARG A 83 -11.44 -0.81 0.28
CA ARG A 83 -12.29 -1.78 0.99
C ARG A 83 -12.19 -3.17 0.37
N THR A 84 -12.23 -4.20 1.21
CA THR A 84 -12.51 -5.55 0.73
C THR A 84 -13.97 -5.69 0.32
N ARG A 85 -14.31 -6.76 -0.38
CA ARG A 85 -15.70 -7.11 -0.72
C ARG A 85 -16.60 -7.28 0.52
N ALA A 86 -16.02 -7.66 1.65
CA ALA A 86 -16.70 -7.75 2.95
C ALA A 86 -16.96 -6.37 3.61
N GLY A 87 -16.56 -5.27 2.95
CA GLY A 87 -16.75 -3.90 3.43
C GLY A 87 -15.78 -3.47 4.53
N VAL A 88 -14.67 -4.20 4.75
CA VAL A 88 -13.64 -3.83 5.72
C VAL A 88 -12.60 -2.95 5.06
N TRP A 89 -12.22 -1.86 5.73
CA TRP A 89 -11.16 -0.98 5.27
C TRP A 89 -9.79 -1.61 5.46
N PHE A 90 -8.96 -1.49 4.42
CA PHE A 90 -7.58 -1.91 4.39
C PHE A 90 -6.71 -0.70 4.10
N ARG A 91 -5.66 -0.55 4.91
CA ARG A 91 -4.59 0.41 4.69
C ARG A 91 -3.30 -0.34 4.44
N VAL A 92 -2.91 -0.43 3.18
CA VAL A 92 -1.69 -1.12 2.75
C VAL A 92 -0.60 -0.08 2.55
N PHE A 93 0.59 -0.30 3.08
CA PHE A 93 1.66 0.69 2.99
C PHE A 93 3.05 0.07 2.87
N GLY A 94 3.92 0.83 2.20
CA GLY A 94 5.33 0.58 2.09
C GLY A 94 6.09 1.88 1.92
N GLY A 95 7.41 1.82 2.09
CA GLY A 95 8.28 2.97 1.95
C GLY A 95 9.45 2.68 1.02
N LEU A 96 9.81 3.64 0.18
CA LEU A 96 11.02 3.60 -0.65
C LEU A 96 12.03 4.62 -0.12
N ASP A 97 13.31 4.44 -0.44
CA ASP A 97 14.23 5.57 -0.35
C ASP A 97 13.78 6.61 -1.39
N PHE A 98 13.76 7.88 -1.02
CA PHE A 98 13.33 8.94 -1.91
C PHE A 98 14.29 9.10 -3.09
N THR A 99 15.57 8.75 -2.93
CA THR A 99 16.54 8.77 -4.03
C THR A 99 16.21 7.70 -5.09
N ASP A 100 15.59 6.58 -4.71
CA ASP A 100 15.15 5.54 -5.63
C ASP A 100 14.00 6.01 -6.53
N THR A 101 13.31 7.10 -6.19
CA THR A 101 12.25 7.67 -7.04
C THR A 101 12.79 8.31 -8.32
N ARG A 102 14.11 8.57 -8.40
CA ARG A 102 14.79 9.19 -9.56
C ARG A 102 14.13 10.48 -10.05
N GLY A 103 13.49 11.22 -9.15
CA GLY A 103 12.81 12.49 -9.47
C GLY A 103 11.43 12.34 -10.12
N LEU A 104 10.91 11.11 -10.24
CA LEU A 104 9.57 10.84 -10.79
C LEU A 104 8.44 11.28 -9.86
N VAL A 105 8.73 11.49 -8.57
CA VAL A 105 7.77 11.98 -7.57
C VAL A 105 8.21 13.35 -7.07
N PRO A 106 7.55 14.45 -7.48
CA PRO A 106 7.99 15.82 -7.20
C PRO A 106 7.51 16.34 -5.84
N LEU A 107 7.78 15.61 -4.74
CA LEU A 107 7.37 16.00 -3.38
C LEU A 107 8.50 16.65 -2.58
N ALA A 108 8.21 17.78 -1.92
CA ALA A 108 9.11 18.37 -0.94
C ALA A 108 9.03 17.63 0.41
N PRO A 109 10.06 17.71 1.28
CA PRO A 109 10.03 17.05 2.58
C PRO A 109 8.85 17.52 3.44
N GLY A 110 8.07 16.57 3.96
CA GLY A 110 6.87 16.84 4.76
C GLY A 110 5.57 16.84 3.94
N ASP A 111 5.66 16.98 2.61
CA ASP A 111 4.48 17.07 1.76
C ASP A 111 3.80 15.72 1.55
N THR A 112 2.52 15.82 1.20
CA THR A 112 1.63 14.69 0.92
C THR A 112 0.80 15.00 -0.32
N GLU A 113 0.62 14.00 -1.17
CA GLU A 113 -0.18 14.08 -2.38
C GLU A 113 -1.10 12.87 -2.48
N VAL A 114 -2.32 13.10 -2.97
CA VAL A 114 -3.27 12.04 -3.30
C VAL A 114 -3.02 11.67 -4.75
N ALA A 115 -2.90 10.38 -5.01
CA ALA A 115 -2.67 9.82 -6.33
C ALA A 115 -3.72 8.74 -6.64
N THR A 116 -3.85 8.39 -7.92
CA THR A 116 -4.66 7.26 -8.36
C THR A 116 -3.84 5.97 -8.40
N VAL A 117 -4.54 4.83 -8.56
CA VAL A 117 -3.87 3.53 -8.76
C VAL A 117 -3.13 3.52 -10.10
N GLU A 118 -3.66 4.20 -11.11
CA GLU A 118 -3.00 4.36 -12.41
C GLU A 118 -1.71 5.16 -12.30
N GLU A 119 -1.67 6.23 -11.51
CA GLU A 119 -0.42 6.99 -11.29
C GLU A 119 0.64 6.15 -10.56
N LEU A 120 0.22 5.30 -9.61
CA LEU A 120 1.11 4.31 -8.99
C LEU A 120 1.63 3.29 -10.01
N HIS A 121 0.79 2.87 -10.97
CA HIS A 121 1.17 1.94 -12.03
C HIS A 121 2.17 2.55 -13.00
N VAL A 122 1.91 3.79 -13.44
CA VAL A 122 2.84 4.56 -14.28
C VAL A 122 4.18 4.75 -13.56
N PHE A 123 4.16 5.06 -12.26
CA PHE A 123 5.39 5.20 -11.48
C PHE A 123 6.19 3.89 -11.42
N HIS A 124 5.52 2.75 -11.24
CA HIS A 124 6.15 1.42 -11.31
C HIS A 124 6.83 1.18 -12.65
N ASP A 125 6.12 1.41 -13.76
CA ASP A 125 6.62 1.10 -15.10
C ASP A 125 7.82 1.99 -15.47
N LEU A 126 7.72 3.30 -15.19
CA LEU A 126 8.83 4.22 -15.39
C LEU A 126 10.05 3.80 -14.58
N LEU A 127 9.87 3.38 -13.32
CA LEU A 127 11.00 2.94 -12.49
C LEU A 127 11.63 1.64 -13.02
N ALA A 128 10.83 0.70 -13.51
CA ALA A 128 11.30 -0.54 -14.12
C ALA A 128 12.12 -0.30 -15.39
N GLU A 129 11.67 0.61 -16.27
CA GLU A 129 12.42 1.00 -17.47
C GLU A 129 13.80 1.58 -17.12
N HIS A 130 13.88 2.34 -16.03
CA HIS A 130 15.12 2.93 -15.54
C HIS A 130 16.08 1.90 -14.93
N GLU A 131 15.61 0.76 -14.42
CA GLU A 131 16.48 -0.33 -13.92
C GLU A 131 17.10 -1.14 -15.08
N VAL A 132 16.41 -1.28 -16.22
CA VAL A 132 16.90 -2.05 -17.38
C VAL A 132 18.01 -1.34 -18.16
N GLN A 133 18.15 -0.02 -18.01
CA GLN A 133 19.13 0.80 -18.74
C GLN A 133 20.52 0.88 -18.09
N LEU A 134 20.76 0.16 -16.99
CA LEU A 134 22.03 0.10 -16.26
C LEU A 134 22.73 -1.26 -16.47
#